data_AF-A0A7V9L9U2-F1
#
_entry.id   AF-A0A7V9L9U2-F1
#
_cell.length_a   1.000
_cell.length_b   1.000
_cell.length_c   1.000
_cell.angle_alpha   90.00
_cell.angle_beta   90.00
_cell.angle_gamma   90.00
#
_symmetry.space_group_name_H-M   'P 1'
#
loop_
_entity.id
_entity.type
_entity.pdbx_description
1 polymer ?
#
loop_
_entity_poly.entity_id
_entity_poly.type
_entity_poly.pdbx_seq_one_letter_code
_entity_poly.pdbx_strand_id
1 'polypeptide(L)'
;MIGGIGMVREYGALPSITPLVALLALIVLPLVALHQATRGTDVGLVRCGTVLVPIGGLIMMAALRPHLVAHLDRVSWNRAVPIALLAIVVGIVALGLGLAARHPRIRGEVVAAAWFLGLWAPWFLWRWWYYGHPFPNTYYVKAAGAWSNPDFASQMRDHGLYYVWAWLVQTRLLFALPLVLIGLVAIRPRTPRFVLAASAALLLVVYLAYTVTVGGDFMGLHRFIMPLFVMAAIAVTLGLEWLTRLLPEEQVVFPGSLTSLAAMLLAIAATITYALVVGDDFIAATGRFVREVGELFADRASSISRPLADPRLWLPIVVVIGAIVTLWRGRGSRVGLSITTSLLLVGAFASSQAGLTARSLDPKNLAADRGVIDTPAFLIVYTEDRAKIGQAMAPCFRDDDYSIVGGAGAQPYFGRMQSIDVFGLVSDKIAHRAPRSRPRAGHTKWGSEPLLAEYDPDFVFSCYRIHRTPAQPQLPCASFWLRRGFEHVTVKVAGMKEQGEYYTFLASKDRAFECPIRVR
;
A
#
# COMPACT_ATOMS: atom_id res chain seq x y z
N MET A 1 22.13 -51.91 28.78
CA MET A 1 21.10 -52.75 29.44
C MET A 1 19.90 -51.83 29.69
N ILE A 2 18.84 -51.92 28.88
CA ILE A 2 17.59 -52.67 29.16
C ILE A 2 16.95 -52.10 30.44
N GLY A 3 15.73 -51.56 30.53
CA GLY A 3 14.47 -51.47 29.78
C GLY A 3 13.45 -50.86 30.78
N GLY A 4 12.19 -50.47 30.52
CA GLY A 4 11.27 -50.53 29.38
C GLY A 4 10.33 -49.30 29.46
N ILE A 5 9.68 -48.83 28.40
CA ILE A 5 8.56 -49.41 27.62
C ILE A 5 7.32 -49.71 28.48
N GLY A 6 6.27 -48.91 28.26
CA GLY A 6 4.90 -49.22 28.65
C GLY A 6 3.86 -48.13 28.34
N MET A 7 3.00 -48.40 27.35
CA MET A 7 1.71 -47.77 26.97
C MET A 7 1.77 -46.56 26.03
N VAL A 8 1.71 -46.73 24.70
CA VAL A 8 0.54 -47.12 23.86
C VAL A 8 -0.65 -46.16 24.03
N ARG A 9 -0.74 -45.17 23.11
CA ARG A 9 -2.02 -44.59 22.66
C ARG A 9 -2.06 -44.66 21.14
N GLU A 10 -2.98 -45.50 20.68
CA GLU A 10 -3.58 -45.64 19.36
C GLU A 10 -3.13 -44.64 18.28
N TYR A 11 -2.33 -45.12 17.31
CA TYR A 11 -2.30 -44.53 15.98
C TYR A 11 -3.62 -44.87 15.28
N GLY A 12 -4.61 -44.02 15.48
CA GLY A 12 -5.83 -44.01 14.69
C GLY A 12 -5.50 -43.69 13.23
N ALA A 13 -5.88 -44.63 12.34
CA ALA A 13 -6.03 -44.53 10.89
C ALA A 13 -5.00 -43.69 10.12
N LEU A 14 -4.22 -44.36 9.26
CA LEU A 14 -3.59 -43.76 8.08
C LEU A 14 -4.56 -42.74 7.45
N PRO A 15 -4.16 -41.47 7.21
CA PRO A 15 -5.03 -40.53 6.53
C PRO A 15 -5.45 -41.16 5.21
N SER A 16 -6.77 -41.29 5.01
CA SER A 16 -7.34 -41.87 3.80
C SER A 16 -6.60 -41.34 2.59
N ILE A 17 -6.18 -42.18 1.66
CA ILE A 17 -5.41 -41.79 0.46
C ILE A 17 -6.24 -40.85 -0.46
N THR A 18 -7.53 -40.71 -0.17
CA THR A 18 -8.55 -39.95 -0.90
C THR A 18 -8.24 -38.46 -1.14
N PRO A 19 -7.76 -37.65 -0.16
CA PRO A 19 -7.42 -36.25 -0.37
C PRO A 19 -6.18 -36.09 -1.25
N LEU A 20 -5.19 -36.99 -1.12
CA LEU A 20 -3.96 -36.94 -1.94
C LEU A 20 -4.25 -37.31 -3.40
N VAL A 21 -5.13 -38.30 -3.63
CA VAL A 21 -5.61 -38.68 -4.96
C VAL A 21 -6.50 -37.60 -5.57
N ALA A 22 -7.37 -36.97 -4.78
CA ALA A 22 -8.14 -35.80 -5.23
C ALA A 22 -7.24 -34.60 -5.59
N LEU A 23 -6.18 -34.37 -4.80
CA LEU A 23 -5.18 -33.32 -5.03
C LEU A 23 -4.35 -33.58 -6.29
N LEU A 24 -3.91 -34.82 -6.50
CA LEU A 24 -3.20 -35.25 -7.71
C LEU A 24 -4.11 -35.14 -8.95
N ALA A 25 -5.38 -35.54 -8.84
CA ALA A 25 -6.34 -35.37 -9.91
C ALA A 25 -6.55 -33.87 -10.28
N LEU A 26 -6.61 -32.98 -9.28
CA LEU A 26 -6.76 -31.53 -9.48
C LEU A 26 -5.55 -30.86 -10.16
N ILE A 27 -4.35 -31.44 -10.07
CA ILE A 27 -3.13 -30.89 -10.69
C ILE A 27 -2.86 -31.55 -12.05
N VAL A 28 -3.01 -32.87 -12.12
CA VAL A 28 -2.66 -33.66 -13.31
C VAL A 28 -3.71 -33.46 -14.42
N LEU A 29 -5.01 -33.40 -14.10
CA LEU A 29 -6.05 -33.23 -15.13
C LEU A 29 -5.94 -31.88 -15.88
N PRO A 30 -5.70 -30.73 -15.23
CA PRO A 30 -5.48 -29.46 -15.95
C PRO A 30 -4.19 -29.44 -16.77
N LEU A 31 -3.10 -30.03 -16.27
CA LEU A 31 -1.82 -30.10 -17.01
C LEU A 31 -1.91 -31.03 -18.22
N VAL A 32 -2.59 -32.17 -18.08
CA VAL A 32 -2.88 -33.08 -19.19
C VAL A 32 -3.82 -32.42 -20.20
N ALA A 33 -4.84 -31.67 -19.74
CA ALA A 33 -5.72 -30.90 -20.61
C ALA A 33 -4.99 -29.76 -21.35
N LEU A 34 -4.04 -29.07 -20.71
CA LEU A 34 -3.19 -28.04 -21.30
C LEU A 34 -2.23 -28.63 -22.36
N HIS A 35 -1.65 -29.79 -22.07
CA HIS A 35 -0.79 -30.53 -23.00
C HIS A 35 -1.55 -31.07 -24.22
N GLN A 36 -2.78 -31.54 -24.02
CA GLN A 36 -3.67 -32.00 -25.10
C GLN A 36 -4.19 -30.81 -25.94
N ALA A 37 -4.54 -29.69 -25.30
CA ALA A 37 -5.00 -28.47 -25.98
C ALA A 37 -3.93 -27.83 -26.88
N THR A 38 -2.65 -27.95 -26.52
CA THR A 38 -1.53 -27.47 -27.35
C THR A 38 -1.19 -28.40 -28.52
N ARG A 39 -1.70 -29.65 -28.53
CA ARG A 39 -1.46 -30.65 -29.58
C ARG A 39 -2.63 -30.90 -30.53
N GLY A 40 -3.75 -30.20 -30.35
CA GLY A 40 -4.89 -30.25 -31.28
C GLY A 40 -5.69 -31.56 -31.24
N THR A 41 -5.47 -32.44 -30.25
CA THR A 41 -6.18 -33.71 -30.12
C THR A 41 -7.37 -33.60 -29.17
N ASP A 42 -8.54 -33.85 -29.76
CA ASP A 42 -9.86 -34.09 -29.18
C ASP A 42 -10.46 -33.05 -28.19
N VAL A 43 -11.43 -32.30 -28.71
CA VAL A 43 -12.02 -31.11 -28.05
C VAL A 43 -13.00 -31.48 -26.93
N GLY A 44 -13.48 -32.74 -26.86
CA GLY A 44 -14.50 -33.18 -25.91
C GLY A 44 -14.01 -33.35 -24.47
N LEU A 45 -12.84 -33.94 -24.27
CA LEU A 45 -12.29 -34.25 -22.94
C LEU A 45 -11.72 -32.99 -22.24
N VAL A 46 -11.11 -32.09 -23.02
CA VAL A 46 -10.62 -30.78 -22.57
C VAL A 46 -11.78 -29.89 -22.09
N ARG A 47 -12.96 -29.99 -22.71
CA ARG A 47 -14.18 -29.24 -22.33
C ARG A 47 -14.70 -29.62 -20.93
N CYS A 48 -14.67 -30.90 -20.56
CA CYS A 48 -15.09 -31.33 -19.22
C CYS A 48 -14.09 -30.90 -18.15
N GLY A 49 -12.79 -31.12 -18.37
CA GLY A 49 -11.75 -30.79 -17.37
C GLY A 49 -11.62 -29.28 -17.08
N THR A 50 -11.73 -28.43 -18.11
CA THR A 50 -11.54 -26.96 -17.94
C THR A 50 -12.73 -26.26 -17.29
N VAL A 51 -13.94 -26.82 -17.37
CA VAL A 51 -15.17 -26.27 -16.76
C VAL A 51 -15.42 -26.89 -15.38
N LEU A 52 -15.21 -28.20 -15.22
CA LEU A 52 -15.51 -28.91 -13.97
C LEU A 52 -14.50 -28.62 -12.86
N VAL A 53 -13.24 -28.29 -13.16
CA VAL A 53 -12.21 -28.00 -12.15
C VAL A 53 -12.48 -26.68 -11.40
N PRO A 54 -12.73 -25.52 -12.06
CA PRO A 54 -13.05 -24.29 -11.35
C PRO A 54 -14.42 -24.35 -10.65
N ILE A 55 -15.42 -25.00 -11.25
CA ILE A 55 -16.74 -25.21 -10.63
C ILE A 55 -16.63 -26.15 -9.42
N GLY A 56 -15.85 -27.23 -9.52
CA GLY A 56 -15.58 -28.14 -8.41
C GLY A 56 -14.84 -27.46 -7.27
N GLY A 57 -13.85 -26.61 -7.55
CA GLY A 57 -13.17 -25.78 -6.55
C GLY A 57 -14.10 -24.79 -5.86
N LEU A 58 -14.99 -24.14 -6.60
CA LEU A 58 -16.00 -23.21 -6.07
C LEU A 58 -17.06 -23.92 -5.22
N ILE A 59 -17.59 -25.07 -5.68
CA ILE A 59 -18.55 -25.88 -4.93
C ILE A 59 -17.90 -26.42 -3.66
N MET A 60 -16.64 -26.86 -3.72
CA MET A 60 -15.88 -27.30 -2.55
C MET A 60 -15.69 -26.16 -1.54
N MET A 61 -15.36 -24.95 -1.98
CA MET A 61 -15.23 -23.78 -1.09
C MET A 61 -16.58 -23.35 -0.48
N ALA A 62 -17.68 -23.47 -1.21
CA ALA A 62 -19.01 -23.06 -0.76
C ALA A 62 -19.70 -24.09 0.15
N ALA A 63 -19.64 -25.38 -0.19
CA ALA A 63 -20.31 -26.46 0.54
C ALA A 63 -19.63 -26.81 1.87
N LEU A 64 -18.33 -26.52 2.00
CA LEU A 64 -17.53 -26.91 3.16
C LEU A 64 -17.43 -25.83 4.25
N ARG A 65 -18.01 -24.64 4.01
CA ARG A 65 -17.95 -23.50 4.94
C ARG A 65 -18.46 -23.80 6.37
N PRO A 66 -19.58 -24.53 6.59
CA PRO A 66 -20.08 -24.77 7.94
C PRO A 66 -19.48 -26.00 8.62
N HIS A 67 -19.06 -27.03 7.87
CA HIS A 67 -18.70 -28.34 8.43
C HIS A 67 -17.19 -28.57 8.62
N LEU A 68 -16.31 -27.82 7.94
CA LEU A 68 -14.85 -28.07 7.96
C LEU A 68 -14.02 -27.11 8.81
N VAL A 69 -14.61 -26.00 9.25
CA VAL A 69 -13.96 -25.09 10.22
C VAL A 69 -13.74 -25.78 11.57
N ALA A 70 -14.48 -26.85 11.86
CA ALA A 70 -14.41 -27.56 13.14
C ALA A 70 -13.38 -28.71 13.21
N HIS A 71 -12.84 -29.23 12.10
CA HIS A 71 -12.16 -30.55 12.08
C HIS A 71 -10.81 -30.62 11.33
N LEU A 72 -10.31 -29.52 10.79
CA LEU A 72 -9.01 -29.49 10.11
C LEU A 72 -8.06 -28.50 10.78
N ASP A 73 -6.92 -28.99 11.26
CA ASP A 73 -5.87 -28.16 11.87
C ASP A 73 -5.32 -27.11 10.89
N ARG A 74 -4.92 -25.94 11.42
CA ARG A 74 -4.42 -24.77 10.65
C ARG A 74 -3.34 -25.14 9.61
N VAL A 75 -2.56 -26.20 9.85
CA VAL A 75 -1.48 -26.67 8.96
C VAL A 75 -2.00 -27.26 7.64
N SER A 76 -3.16 -27.92 7.67
CA SER A 76 -3.77 -28.55 6.49
C SER A 76 -4.42 -27.52 5.55
N TRP A 77 -5.01 -26.47 6.13
CA TRP A 77 -5.59 -25.33 5.41
C TRP A 77 -4.58 -24.51 4.63
N ASN A 78 -3.40 -24.26 5.21
CA ASN A 78 -2.33 -23.52 4.56
C ASN A 78 -1.80 -24.20 3.29
N ARG A 79 -2.06 -25.50 3.11
CA ARG A 79 -1.64 -26.27 1.93
C ARG A 79 -2.75 -26.42 0.88
N ALA A 80 -4.00 -26.61 1.30
CA ALA A 80 -5.11 -26.86 0.38
C ALA A 80 -5.58 -25.62 -0.38
N VAL A 81 -5.62 -24.45 0.28
CA VAL A 81 -6.12 -23.21 -0.32
C VAL A 81 -5.22 -22.74 -1.48
N PRO A 82 -3.89 -22.65 -1.34
CA PRO A 82 -3.02 -22.22 -2.45
C PRO A 82 -3.13 -23.12 -3.69
N ILE A 83 -3.28 -24.44 -3.49
CA ILE A 83 -3.38 -25.41 -4.58
C ILE A 83 -4.70 -25.23 -5.34
N ALA A 84 -5.81 -25.08 -4.63
CA ALA A 84 -7.11 -24.80 -5.25
C ALA A 84 -7.09 -23.48 -6.05
N LEU A 85 -6.50 -22.42 -5.48
CA LEU A 85 -6.35 -21.14 -6.17
C LEU A 85 -5.50 -21.27 -7.43
N LEU A 86 -4.36 -21.99 -7.37
CA LEU A 86 -3.50 -22.23 -8.52
C LEU A 86 -4.22 -22.99 -9.65
N ALA A 87 -5.02 -24.00 -9.31
CA ALA A 87 -5.81 -24.74 -10.29
C ALA A 87 -6.84 -23.84 -11.00
N ILE A 88 -7.44 -22.89 -10.29
CA ILE A 88 -8.35 -21.89 -10.87
C ILE A 88 -7.58 -20.97 -11.83
N VAL A 89 -6.38 -20.47 -11.45
CA VAL A 89 -5.53 -19.66 -12.34
C VAL A 89 -5.29 -20.41 -13.65
N VAL A 90 -4.77 -21.64 -13.56
CA VAL A 90 -4.42 -22.46 -14.72
C VAL A 90 -5.64 -22.75 -15.59
N GLY A 91 -6.78 -23.09 -14.97
CA GLY A 91 -8.03 -23.36 -15.68
C GLY A 91 -8.55 -22.16 -16.48
N ILE A 92 -8.58 -20.97 -15.87
CA ILE A 92 -9.04 -19.73 -16.53
C ILE A 92 -8.10 -19.34 -17.68
N VAL A 93 -6.78 -19.41 -17.47
CA VAL A 93 -5.79 -19.08 -18.50
C VAL A 93 -5.87 -20.08 -19.66
N ALA A 94 -5.97 -21.38 -19.38
CA ALA A 94 -6.11 -22.42 -20.41
C ALA A 94 -7.40 -22.23 -21.24
N LEU A 95 -8.53 -21.95 -20.59
CA LEU A 95 -9.80 -21.64 -21.26
C LEU A 95 -9.67 -20.41 -22.15
N GLY A 96 -9.06 -19.34 -21.64
CA GLY A 96 -8.78 -18.13 -22.38
C GLY A 96 -7.93 -18.35 -23.63
N LEU A 97 -6.82 -19.08 -23.50
CA LEU A 97 -5.98 -19.45 -24.63
C LEU A 97 -6.75 -20.27 -25.68
N GLY A 98 -7.61 -21.19 -25.25
CA GLY A 98 -8.48 -21.96 -26.12
C GLY A 98 -9.52 -21.12 -26.87
N LEU A 99 -10.11 -20.11 -26.20
CA LEU A 99 -11.03 -19.16 -26.84
C LEU A 99 -10.30 -18.22 -27.81
N ALA A 100 -9.11 -17.76 -27.43
CA ALA A 100 -8.29 -16.85 -28.21
C ALA A 100 -7.81 -17.50 -29.52
N ALA A 101 -7.57 -18.81 -29.52
CA ALA A 101 -7.27 -19.59 -30.72
C ALA A 101 -8.44 -19.65 -31.72
N ARG A 102 -9.69 -19.54 -31.25
CA ARG A 102 -10.90 -19.59 -32.10
C ARG A 102 -11.31 -18.22 -32.66
N HIS A 103 -10.88 -17.14 -32.02
CA HIS A 103 -11.26 -15.77 -32.38
C HIS A 103 -10.01 -14.91 -32.60
N PRO A 104 -9.29 -15.08 -33.74
CA PRO A 104 -8.02 -14.41 -33.98
C PRO A 104 -8.12 -12.88 -33.95
N ARG A 105 -9.29 -12.32 -34.24
CA ARG A 105 -9.56 -10.87 -34.20
C ARG A 105 -9.52 -10.27 -32.79
N ILE A 106 -9.83 -11.05 -31.75
CA ILE A 106 -9.87 -10.60 -30.35
C ILE A 106 -8.91 -11.41 -29.46
N ARG A 107 -7.93 -12.07 -30.08
CA ARG A 107 -7.02 -12.99 -29.39
C ARG A 107 -6.29 -12.27 -28.24
N GLY A 108 -5.82 -11.04 -28.48
CA GLY A 108 -5.10 -10.27 -27.48
C GLY A 108 -5.96 -9.94 -26.26
N GLU A 109 -7.20 -9.54 -26.48
CA GLU A 109 -8.18 -9.17 -25.47
C GLU A 109 -8.59 -10.38 -24.63
N VAL A 110 -8.83 -11.53 -25.28
CA VAL A 110 -9.17 -12.78 -24.59
C VAL A 110 -7.98 -13.27 -23.75
N VAL A 111 -6.76 -13.20 -24.27
CA VAL A 111 -5.56 -13.57 -23.50
C VAL A 111 -5.36 -12.63 -22.32
N ALA A 112 -5.51 -11.33 -22.51
CA ALA A 112 -5.40 -10.34 -21.44
C ALA A 112 -6.47 -10.55 -20.35
N ALA A 113 -7.72 -10.76 -20.74
CA ALA A 113 -8.82 -11.04 -19.82
C ALA A 113 -8.59 -12.35 -19.05
N ALA A 114 -8.07 -13.38 -19.73
CA ALA A 114 -7.78 -14.67 -19.10
C ALA A 114 -6.65 -14.56 -18.07
N TRP A 115 -5.59 -13.82 -18.36
CA TRP A 115 -4.54 -13.53 -17.38
C TRP A 115 -5.06 -12.70 -16.21
N PHE A 116 -5.83 -11.66 -16.49
CA PHE A 116 -6.44 -10.84 -15.46
C PHE A 116 -7.32 -11.68 -14.55
N LEU A 117 -8.31 -12.40 -15.10
CA LEU A 117 -9.23 -13.23 -14.32
C LEU A 117 -8.51 -14.40 -13.65
N GLY A 118 -7.51 -14.98 -14.31
CA GLY A 118 -6.68 -16.05 -13.78
C GLY A 118 -5.97 -15.61 -12.49
N LEU A 119 -5.44 -14.39 -12.43
CA LEU A 119 -4.79 -13.87 -11.22
C LEU A 119 -5.77 -13.24 -10.22
N TRP A 120 -6.71 -12.44 -10.72
CA TRP A 120 -7.61 -11.64 -9.91
C TRP A 120 -8.71 -12.49 -9.26
N ALA A 121 -9.34 -13.42 -9.98
CA ALA A 121 -10.48 -14.15 -9.44
C ALA A 121 -10.09 -15.03 -8.24
N PRO A 122 -8.98 -15.79 -8.25
CA PRO A 122 -8.54 -16.54 -7.08
C PRO A 122 -8.26 -15.63 -5.88
N TRP A 123 -7.51 -14.54 -6.08
CA TRP A 123 -7.25 -13.56 -5.03
C TRP A 123 -8.56 -12.98 -4.48
N PHE A 124 -9.49 -12.60 -5.36
CA PHE A 124 -10.79 -12.02 -4.99
C PHE A 124 -11.64 -13.01 -4.21
N LEU A 125 -11.71 -14.27 -4.65
CA LEU A 125 -12.46 -15.34 -3.99
C LEU A 125 -11.89 -15.64 -2.60
N TRP A 126 -10.56 -15.76 -2.48
CA TRP A 126 -9.91 -15.93 -1.18
C TRP A 126 -10.22 -14.76 -0.25
N ARG A 127 -10.08 -13.53 -0.76
CA ARG A 127 -10.32 -12.32 0.03
C ARG A 127 -11.78 -12.18 0.43
N TRP A 128 -12.72 -12.47 -0.47
CA TRP A 128 -14.16 -12.48 -0.16
C TRP A 128 -14.46 -13.54 0.89
N TRP A 129 -13.95 -14.75 0.73
CA TRP A 129 -14.09 -15.81 1.73
C TRP A 129 -13.54 -15.38 3.11
N TYR A 130 -12.33 -14.79 3.14
CA TYR A 130 -11.67 -14.35 4.36
C TYR A 130 -12.43 -13.25 5.11
N TYR A 131 -12.86 -12.20 4.40
CA TYR A 131 -13.58 -11.08 5.03
C TYR A 131 -15.09 -11.34 5.19
N GLY A 132 -15.65 -12.36 4.54
CA GLY A 132 -17.09 -12.59 4.46
C GLY A 132 -17.86 -11.58 3.59
N HIS A 133 -17.17 -10.61 2.98
CA HIS A 133 -17.76 -9.51 2.22
C HIS A 133 -17.08 -9.27 0.85
N PRO A 134 -17.81 -8.74 -0.16
CA PRO A 134 -17.26 -8.44 -1.48
C PRO A 134 -16.12 -7.40 -1.49
N PHE A 135 -15.99 -6.61 -0.42
CA PHE A 135 -14.89 -5.67 -0.20
C PHE A 135 -14.26 -5.91 1.18
N PRO A 136 -13.00 -5.54 1.40
CA PRO A 136 -12.40 -5.62 2.74
C PRO A 136 -12.97 -4.54 3.69
N ASN A 137 -12.78 -4.72 5.00
CA ASN A 137 -13.20 -3.74 6.02
C ASN A 137 -12.69 -2.31 5.70
N THR A 138 -11.48 -2.20 5.16
CA THR A 138 -10.87 -0.91 4.75
C THR A 138 -11.72 -0.11 3.75
N TYR A 139 -12.49 -0.79 2.89
CA TYR A 139 -13.45 -0.14 2.01
C TYR A 139 -14.66 0.37 2.80
N TYR A 140 -15.27 -0.50 3.62
CA TYR A 140 -16.50 -0.17 4.35
C TYR A 140 -16.32 0.95 5.37
N VAL A 141 -15.14 1.06 5.99
CA VAL A 141 -14.84 2.17 6.93
C VAL A 141 -14.59 3.51 6.24
N LYS A 142 -14.21 3.50 4.95
CA LYS A 142 -13.90 4.72 4.17
C LYS A 142 -15.10 5.22 3.38
N ALA A 143 -15.83 4.32 2.73
CA ALA A 143 -16.77 4.68 1.66
C ALA A 143 -18.22 4.28 1.92
N ALA A 144 -18.51 3.44 2.92
CA ALA A 144 -19.84 2.84 3.09
C ALA A 144 -20.56 3.26 4.38
N GLY A 145 -21.89 3.17 4.36
CA GLY A 145 -22.76 3.44 5.50
C GLY A 145 -23.38 4.83 5.48
N ALA A 146 -24.48 4.97 6.21
CA ALA A 146 -25.19 6.23 6.37
C ALA A 146 -24.36 7.22 7.20
N TRP A 147 -24.50 8.50 6.86
CA TRP A 147 -23.99 9.59 7.68
C TRP A 147 -24.88 9.81 8.89
N SER A 148 -24.29 9.99 10.07
CA SER A 148 -25.04 10.34 11.27
C SER A 148 -25.54 11.78 11.25
N ASN A 149 -24.95 12.63 10.41
CA ASN A 149 -25.36 14.01 10.16
C ASN A 149 -25.32 14.26 8.63
N PRO A 150 -26.40 14.78 8.02
CA PRO A 150 -26.45 15.05 6.58
C PRO A 150 -25.33 16.00 6.08
N ASP A 151 -24.88 16.95 6.90
CA ASP A 151 -23.86 17.94 6.53
C ASP A 151 -22.45 17.34 6.41
N PHE A 152 -22.21 16.17 7.01
CA PHE A 152 -20.90 15.53 6.90
C PHE A 152 -20.61 15.04 5.48
N ALA A 153 -21.64 14.76 4.69
CA ALA A 153 -21.47 14.35 3.31
C ALA A 153 -20.92 15.48 2.42
N SER A 154 -21.38 16.72 2.61
CA SER A 154 -20.88 17.89 1.89
C SER A 154 -19.48 18.26 2.36
N GLN A 155 -19.26 18.31 3.67
CA GLN A 155 -17.92 18.58 4.25
C GLN A 155 -16.86 17.60 3.73
N MET A 156 -17.20 16.31 3.59
CA MET A 156 -16.29 15.34 2.97
C MET A 156 -15.95 15.67 1.52
N ARG A 157 -16.92 16.11 0.71
CA ARG A 157 -16.65 16.51 -0.69
C ARG A 157 -15.76 17.73 -0.72
N ASP A 158 -15.96 18.69 0.17
CA ASP A 158 -15.13 19.90 0.28
C ASP A 158 -13.68 19.53 0.65
N HIS A 159 -13.49 18.61 1.59
CA HIS A 159 -12.18 18.06 1.91
C HIS A 159 -11.53 17.35 0.71
N GLY A 160 -12.32 16.59 -0.06
CA GLY A 160 -11.85 15.91 -1.25
C GLY A 160 -11.46 16.85 -2.39
N LEU A 161 -12.24 17.90 -2.63
CA LEU A 161 -11.91 18.97 -3.58
C LEU A 161 -10.62 19.69 -3.16
N TYR A 162 -10.51 20.01 -1.87
CA TYR A 162 -9.30 20.61 -1.33
C TYR A 162 -8.09 19.68 -1.49
N TYR A 163 -8.24 18.39 -1.23
CA TYR A 163 -7.16 17.40 -1.40
C TYR A 163 -6.66 17.32 -2.84
N VAL A 164 -7.58 17.30 -3.82
CA VAL A 164 -7.24 17.33 -5.25
C VAL A 164 -6.57 18.65 -5.63
N TRP A 165 -7.08 19.77 -5.14
CA TRP A 165 -6.48 21.09 -5.35
C TRP A 165 -5.06 21.16 -4.80
N ALA A 166 -4.86 20.73 -3.55
CA ALA A 166 -3.56 20.67 -2.91
C ALA A 166 -2.60 19.80 -3.73
N TRP A 167 -3.06 18.65 -4.23
CA TRP A 167 -2.26 17.80 -5.12
C TRP A 167 -1.83 18.54 -6.39
N LEU A 168 -2.76 19.17 -7.10
CA LEU A 168 -2.48 19.90 -8.34
C LEU A 168 -1.46 21.03 -8.14
N VAL A 169 -1.56 21.76 -7.02
CA VAL A 169 -0.64 22.84 -6.65
C VAL A 169 0.73 22.31 -6.24
N GLN A 170 0.78 21.34 -5.31
CA GLN A 170 2.03 20.83 -4.73
C GLN A 170 2.86 20.04 -5.76
N THR A 171 2.20 19.35 -6.67
CA THR A 171 2.87 18.63 -7.78
C THR A 171 3.19 19.51 -8.98
N ARG A 172 2.77 20.78 -8.96
CA ARG A 172 2.91 21.70 -10.11
C ARG A 172 2.20 21.21 -11.37
N LEU A 173 1.29 20.23 -11.26
CA LEU A 173 0.57 19.67 -12.39
C LEU A 173 -0.34 20.71 -13.06
N LEU A 174 -0.78 21.75 -12.33
CA LEU A 174 -1.47 22.90 -12.93
C LEU A 174 -0.69 23.51 -14.10
N PHE A 175 0.64 23.61 -13.98
CA PHE A 175 1.49 24.17 -15.04
C PHE A 175 1.67 23.20 -16.21
N ALA A 176 1.51 21.89 -15.99
CA ALA A 176 1.56 20.87 -17.03
C ALA A 176 0.18 20.60 -17.67
N LEU A 177 -0.90 21.17 -17.13
CA LEU A 177 -2.27 20.95 -17.61
C LEU A 177 -2.45 21.31 -19.09
N PRO A 178 -1.86 22.39 -19.65
CA PRO A 178 -1.94 22.64 -21.09
C PRO A 178 -1.35 21.50 -21.91
N LEU A 179 -0.22 20.92 -21.48
CA LEU A 179 0.40 19.77 -22.15
C LEU A 179 -0.48 18.53 -22.05
N VAL A 180 -1.11 18.30 -20.90
CA VAL A 180 -2.08 17.22 -20.73
C VAL A 180 -3.26 17.39 -21.69
N LEU A 181 -3.85 18.58 -21.75
CA LEU A 181 -5.00 18.87 -22.63
C LEU A 181 -4.63 18.74 -24.11
N ILE A 182 -3.48 19.29 -24.50
CA ILE A 182 -2.95 19.13 -25.86
C ILE A 182 -2.73 17.65 -26.17
N GLY A 183 -2.08 16.92 -25.25
CA GLY A 183 -1.86 15.48 -25.37
C GLY A 183 -3.14 14.69 -25.54
N LEU A 184 -4.24 15.10 -24.90
CA LEU A 184 -5.55 14.45 -25.04
C LEU A 184 -6.28 14.83 -26.34
N VAL A 185 -6.23 16.09 -26.77
CA VAL A 185 -6.93 16.61 -27.97
C VAL A 185 -6.20 16.23 -29.27
N ALA A 186 -4.87 16.11 -29.22
CA ALA A 186 -4.01 15.74 -30.33
C ALA A 186 -4.26 14.34 -30.92
N ILE A 187 -5.05 13.52 -30.24
CA ILE A 187 -5.12 12.10 -30.51
C ILE A 187 -6.21 11.80 -31.52
N ARG A 188 -5.79 11.19 -32.64
CA ARG A 188 -6.72 10.78 -33.69
C ARG A 188 -7.61 9.63 -33.20
N PRO A 189 -8.94 9.71 -33.38
CA PRO A 189 -9.86 8.66 -33.00
C PRO A 189 -9.53 7.36 -33.73
N ARG A 190 -9.89 6.22 -33.11
CA ARG A 190 -9.68 4.85 -33.65
C ARG A 190 -8.21 4.43 -33.82
N THR A 191 -7.28 5.08 -33.13
CA THR A 191 -5.88 4.61 -33.02
C THR A 191 -5.65 3.89 -31.68
N PRO A 192 -4.68 2.97 -31.56
CA PRO A 192 -4.33 2.39 -30.27
C PRO A 192 -3.97 3.44 -29.20
N ARG A 193 -3.37 4.56 -29.64
CA ARG A 193 -3.06 5.72 -28.79
C ARG A 193 -4.33 6.39 -28.26
N PHE A 194 -5.38 6.48 -29.07
CA PHE A 194 -6.69 6.96 -28.64
C PHE A 194 -7.28 6.07 -27.55
N VAL A 195 -7.25 4.76 -27.73
CA VAL A 195 -7.77 3.82 -26.73
C VAL A 195 -7.02 3.99 -25.40
N LEU A 196 -5.69 4.08 -25.43
CA LEU A 196 -4.88 4.30 -24.23
C LEU A 196 -5.24 5.61 -23.53
N ALA A 197 -5.27 6.72 -24.27
CA ALA A 197 -5.53 8.03 -23.68
C ALA A 197 -6.97 8.20 -23.21
N ALA A 198 -7.96 7.68 -23.95
CA ALA A 198 -9.35 7.67 -23.52
C ALA A 198 -9.52 6.83 -22.24
N SER A 199 -8.84 5.67 -22.15
CA SER A 199 -8.84 4.84 -20.94
C SER A 199 -8.17 5.53 -19.76
N ALA A 200 -7.03 6.19 -19.99
CA ALA A 200 -6.33 6.97 -18.96
C ALA A 200 -7.16 8.17 -18.49
N ALA A 201 -7.81 8.89 -19.40
CA ALA A 201 -8.70 10.01 -19.08
C ALA A 201 -9.94 9.55 -18.30
N LEU A 202 -10.56 8.44 -18.71
CA LEU A 202 -11.68 7.85 -17.98
C LEU A 202 -11.25 7.45 -16.57
N LEU A 203 -10.12 6.77 -16.43
CA LEU A 203 -9.58 6.38 -15.13
C LEU A 203 -9.27 7.61 -14.26
N LEU A 204 -8.68 8.65 -14.84
CA LEU A 204 -8.43 9.92 -14.15
C LEU A 204 -9.73 10.53 -13.62
N VAL A 205 -10.75 10.66 -14.48
CA VAL A 205 -12.05 11.26 -14.10
C VAL A 205 -12.73 10.43 -13.00
N VAL A 206 -12.84 9.12 -13.18
CA VAL A 206 -13.50 8.23 -12.21
C VAL A 206 -12.76 8.25 -10.88
N TYR A 207 -11.43 8.21 -10.89
CA TYR A 207 -10.63 8.19 -9.67
C TYR A 207 -10.65 9.54 -8.95
N LEU A 208 -10.61 10.67 -9.67
CA LEU A 208 -10.75 12.00 -9.07
C LEU A 208 -12.15 12.19 -8.47
N ALA A 209 -13.20 11.79 -9.19
CA ALA A 209 -14.56 11.81 -8.67
C ALA A 209 -14.68 10.97 -7.39
N TYR A 210 -14.15 9.74 -7.42
CA TYR A 210 -14.10 8.89 -6.23
C TYR A 210 -13.33 9.57 -5.09
N THR A 211 -12.17 10.13 -5.38
CA THR A 211 -11.33 10.83 -4.39
C THR A 211 -12.07 11.99 -3.73
N VAL A 212 -12.80 12.79 -4.52
CA VAL A 212 -13.65 13.86 -4.00
C VAL A 212 -14.76 13.29 -3.11
N THR A 213 -15.45 12.23 -3.54
CA THR A 213 -16.57 11.65 -2.77
C THR A 213 -16.16 11.06 -1.42
N VAL A 214 -14.94 10.51 -1.31
CA VAL A 214 -14.41 9.94 -0.07
C VAL A 214 -13.55 10.91 0.74
N GLY A 215 -13.44 12.16 0.28
CA GLY A 215 -12.73 13.24 0.97
C GLY A 215 -11.20 13.18 0.92
N GLY A 216 -10.63 12.43 -0.02
CA GLY A 216 -9.17 12.28 -0.13
C GLY A 216 -8.58 11.34 0.90
N ASP A 217 -7.44 11.76 1.46
CA ASP A 217 -6.75 11.06 2.55
C ASP A 217 -6.33 12.06 3.62
N PHE A 218 -6.26 11.59 4.86
CA PHE A 218 -5.80 12.40 5.98
C PHE A 218 -4.28 12.45 6.06
N MET A 219 -3.55 11.61 5.33
CA MET A 219 -2.09 11.67 5.31
C MET A 219 -1.60 12.56 4.16
N GLY A 220 -0.64 13.43 4.47
CA GLY A 220 -0.01 14.33 3.50
C GLY A 220 0.73 13.64 2.35
N LEU A 221 1.22 14.43 1.40
CA LEU A 221 1.96 14.00 0.21
C LEU A 221 1.17 13.08 -0.75
N HIS A 222 -0.15 13.24 -0.78
CA HIS A 222 -1.02 12.77 -1.86
C HIS A 222 -0.96 11.28 -2.21
N ARG A 223 -0.58 10.42 -1.26
CA ARG A 223 -0.41 8.97 -1.51
C ARG A 223 -1.66 8.30 -2.08
N PHE A 224 -2.85 8.84 -1.76
CA PHE A 224 -4.12 8.29 -2.23
C PHE A 224 -4.39 8.58 -3.70
N ILE A 225 -3.76 9.62 -4.28
CA ILE A 225 -3.86 9.99 -5.70
C ILE A 225 -2.66 9.46 -6.51
N MET A 226 -1.68 8.77 -5.89
CA MET A 226 -0.46 8.27 -6.55
C MET A 226 -0.67 7.56 -7.90
N PRO A 227 -1.68 6.70 -8.09
CA PRO A 227 -1.92 6.06 -9.40
C PRO A 227 -2.11 7.07 -10.55
N LEU A 228 -2.62 8.27 -10.25
CA LEU A 228 -2.86 9.31 -11.25
C LEU A 228 -1.60 10.05 -11.67
N PHE A 229 -0.49 9.95 -10.92
CA PHE A 229 0.80 10.50 -11.36
C PHE A 229 1.28 9.80 -12.63
N VAL A 230 1.10 8.48 -12.73
CA VAL A 230 1.48 7.71 -13.92
C VAL A 230 0.66 8.15 -15.12
N MET A 231 -0.65 8.32 -14.94
CA MET A 231 -1.55 8.77 -16.00
C MET A 231 -1.23 10.21 -16.44
N ALA A 232 -0.96 11.10 -15.47
CA ALA A 232 -0.54 12.46 -15.75
C ALA A 232 0.79 12.51 -16.53
N ALA A 233 1.78 11.70 -16.13
CA ALA A 233 3.05 11.61 -16.82
C ALA A 233 2.87 11.15 -18.28
N ILE A 234 2.08 10.11 -18.52
CA ILE A 234 1.75 9.64 -19.88
C ILE A 234 1.11 10.76 -20.70
N ALA A 235 0.11 11.45 -20.15
CA ALA A 235 -0.58 12.53 -20.86
C ALA A 235 0.35 13.72 -21.19
N VAL A 236 1.23 14.10 -20.26
CA VAL A 236 2.26 15.13 -20.50
C VAL A 236 3.21 14.70 -21.61
N THR A 237 3.69 13.44 -21.60
CA THR A 237 4.57 12.92 -22.65
C THR A 237 3.90 12.94 -24.02
N LEU A 238 2.63 12.56 -24.11
CA LEU A 238 1.86 12.62 -25.35
C LEU A 238 1.68 14.06 -25.85
N GLY A 239 1.46 15.01 -24.95
CA GLY A 239 1.39 16.44 -25.28
C GLY A 239 2.70 16.99 -25.82
N LEU A 240 3.82 16.65 -25.18
CA LEU A 240 5.16 17.03 -25.64
C LEU A 240 5.49 16.40 -27.00
N GLU A 241 5.20 15.11 -27.19
CA GLU A 241 5.37 14.45 -28.49
C GLU A 241 4.59 15.17 -29.58
N TRP A 242 3.36 15.61 -29.30
CA TRP A 242 2.58 16.35 -30.29
C TRP A 242 3.17 17.72 -30.59
N LEU A 243 3.57 18.50 -29.58
CA LEU A 243 4.17 19.83 -29.78
C LEU A 243 5.47 19.77 -30.58
N THR A 244 6.29 18.75 -30.37
CA THR A 244 7.55 18.59 -31.12
C THR A 244 7.33 18.39 -32.62
N ARG A 245 6.13 17.98 -33.06
CA ARG A 245 5.76 17.89 -34.48
C ARG A 245 5.46 19.24 -35.12
N LEU A 246 5.12 20.25 -34.31
CA LEU A 246 4.89 21.62 -34.79
C LEU A 246 6.19 22.38 -35.04
N LEU A 247 7.31 21.89 -34.51
CA LEU A 247 8.61 22.51 -34.75
C LEU A 247 9.04 22.23 -36.20
N PRO A 248 9.47 23.24 -37.00
CA PRO A 248 9.95 23.04 -38.35
C PRO A 248 11.12 22.05 -38.39
N GLU A 249 11.27 21.33 -39.51
CA GLU A 249 12.30 20.29 -39.67
C GLU A 249 13.67 20.87 -39.99
N GLU A 250 13.74 22.19 -40.13
CA GLU A 250 14.98 22.90 -40.40
C GLU A 250 16.03 22.57 -39.33
N GLN A 251 17.25 22.38 -39.82
CA GLN A 251 18.44 22.13 -39.04
C GLN A 251 18.72 23.34 -38.16
N VAL A 252 18.03 23.46 -37.03
CA VAL A 252 18.44 24.37 -35.97
C VAL A 252 19.75 23.81 -35.41
N VAL A 253 20.86 24.26 -36.00
CA VAL A 253 22.21 24.07 -35.49
C VAL A 253 22.28 24.91 -34.22
N PHE A 254 21.83 24.33 -33.11
CA PHE A 254 22.16 24.89 -31.80
C PHE A 254 23.68 24.78 -31.65
N PRO A 255 24.42 25.87 -31.36
CA PRO A 255 25.84 25.78 -31.09
C PRO A 255 26.02 24.88 -29.87
N GLY A 256 26.48 23.66 -30.11
CA GLY A 256 26.39 22.53 -29.17
C GLY A 256 27.17 22.69 -27.86
N SER A 257 27.85 23.81 -27.65
CA SER A 257 28.57 24.12 -26.41
C SER A 257 27.67 24.74 -25.34
N LEU A 258 26.81 25.72 -25.67
CA LEU A 258 26.06 26.49 -24.68
C LEU A 258 24.82 25.78 -24.15
N THR A 259 24.10 25.04 -24.99
CA THR A 259 22.93 24.24 -24.59
C THR A 259 23.33 22.98 -23.84
N SER A 260 24.41 22.33 -24.23
CA SER A 260 25.01 21.21 -23.48
C SER A 260 25.55 21.68 -22.13
N LEU A 261 26.18 22.87 -22.08
CA LEU A 261 26.62 23.48 -20.83
C LEU A 261 25.42 23.84 -19.94
N ALA A 262 24.37 24.46 -20.49
CA ALA A 262 23.17 24.77 -19.72
C ALA A 262 22.46 23.52 -19.18
N ALA A 263 22.32 22.47 -19.99
CA ALA A 263 21.74 21.19 -19.57
C ALA A 263 22.61 20.48 -18.53
N MET A 264 23.94 20.51 -18.69
CA MET A 264 24.89 19.98 -17.72
C MET A 264 24.85 20.76 -16.41
N LEU A 265 24.83 22.09 -16.46
CA LEU A 265 24.71 22.96 -15.29
C LEU A 265 23.37 22.78 -14.58
N LEU A 266 22.27 22.56 -15.31
CA LEU A 266 20.95 22.27 -14.73
C LEU A 266 20.87 20.86 -14.13
N ALA A 267 21.52 19.86 -14.74
CA ALA A 267 21.64 18.53 -14.16
C ALA A 267 22.53 18.54 -12.90
N ILE A 268 23.64 19.27 -12.93
CA ILE A 268 24.51 19.49 -11.76
C ILE A 268 23.75 20.23 -10.67
N ALA A 269 23.03 21.31 -10.99
CA ALA A 269 22.24 22.06 -10.03
C ALA A 269 21.10 21.23 -9.43
N ALA A 270 20.41 20.41 -10.23
CA ALA A 270 19.38 19.49 -9.75
C ALA A 270 19.99 18.39 -8.85
N THR A 271 21.19 17.89 -9.18
CA THR A 271 21.89 16.87 -8.39
C THR A 271 22.42 17.45 -7.08
N ILE A 272 22.99 18.65 -7.10
CA ILE A 272 23.41 19.38 -5.89
C ILE A 272 22.19 19.70 -5.03
N THR A 273 21.09 20.16 -5.61
CA THR A 273 19.85 20.43 -4.87
C THR A 273 19.29 19.14 -4.25
N TYR A 274 19.32 18.03 -4.97
CA TYR A 274 18.92 16.72 -4.44
C TYR A 274 19.85 16.26 -3.30
N ALA A 275 21.16 16.40 -3.44
CA ALA A 275 22.14 16.05 -2.41
C ALA A 275 22.00 16.94 -1.16
N LEU A 276 21.74 18.23 -1.33
CA LEU A 276 21.56 19.17 -0.21
C LEU A 276 20.21 18.98 0.51
N VAL A 277 19.18 18.46 -0.17
CA VAL A 277 17.83 18.33 0.40
C VAL A 277 17.58 16.96 1.01
N VAL A 278 18.17 15.89 0.47
CA VAL A 278 18.00 14.52 1.00
C VAL A 278 18.88 14.27 2.24
N GLY A 279 19.81 15.18 2.55
CA GLY A 279 20.53 15.25 3.81
C GLY A 279 21.60 14.15 3.99
N ASP A 280 22.48 14.38 4.97
CA ASP A 280 23.59 13.51 5.33
C ASP A 280 23.17 12.06 5.62
N ASP A 281 21.89 11.83 5.96
CA ASP A 281 21.34 10.52 6.32
C ASP A 281 21.20 9.55 5.13
N PHE A 282 20.86 10.01 3.92
CA PHE A 282 20.83 9.14 2.74
C PHE A 282 22.24 8.84 2.23
N ILE A 283 23.16 9.81 2.32
CA ILE A 283 24.58 9.61 2.04
C ILE A 283 25.17 8.61 3.04
N ALA A 284 24.80 8.73 4.32
CA ALA A 284 25.20 7.79 5.36
C ALA A 284 24.53 6.41 5.18
N ALA A 285 23.26 6.33 4.77
CA ALA A 285 22.56 5.08 4.52
C ALA A 285 23.10 4.35 3.28
N THR A 286 23.37 5.09 2.20
CA THR A 286 24.01 4.56 1.00
C THR A 286 25.46 4.17 1.30
N GLY A 287 26.18 4.96 2.11
CA GLY A 287 27.52 4.63 2.58
C GLY A 287 27.56 3.46 3.57
N ARG A 288 26.48 3.19 4.32
CA ARG A 288 26.31 1.97 5.13
C ARG A 288 26.03 0.77 4.23
N PHE A 289 25.09 0.89 3.31
CA PHE A 289 24.75 -0.16 2.34
C PHE A 289 25.96 -0.56 1.46
N VAL A 290 26.72 0.42 0.96
CA VAL A 290 27.93 0.18 0.17
C VAL A 290 29.05 -0.41 1.03
N ARG A 291 29.14 -0.07 2.33
CA ARG A 291 30.07 -0.73 3.26
C ARG A 291 29.66 -2.16 3.55
N GLU A 292 28.39 -2.43 3.86
CA GLU A 292 27.90 -3.77 4.15
C GLU A 292 28.03 -4.69 2.93
N VAL A 293 27.70 -4.19 1.74
CA VAL A 293 27.93 -4.90 0.48
C VAL A 293 29.43 -5.03 0.19
N GLY A 294 30.20 -3.98 0.43
CA GLY A 294 31.66 -3.97 0.28
C GLY A 294 32.34 -4.99 1.19
N GLU A 295 31.93 -5.11 2.45
CA GLU A 295 32.38 -6.09 3.44
C GLU A 295 31.98 -7.50 3.03
N LEU A 296 30.78 -7.69 2.45
CA LEU A 296 30.35 -8.96 1.86
C LEU A 296 31.25 -9.42 0.69
N PHE A 297 31.95 -8.49 0.04
CA PHE A 297 32.87 -8.75 -1.07
C PHE A 297 34.37 -8.57 -0.70
N ALA A 298 34.67 -8.03 0.48
CA ALA A 298 36.03 -7.68 0.93
C ALA A 298 36.77 -8.82 1.62
N ASP A 299 36.15 -10.00 1.75
CA ASP A 299 36.83 -11.23 2.19
C ASP A 299 37.88 -11.76 1.16
N ARG A 300 38.28 -10.93 0.19
CA ARG A 300 39.28 -11.25 -0.84
C ARG A 300 40.21 -10.14 -1.33
N ALA A 301 40.29 -8.98 -0.66
CA ALA A 301 41.33 -8.01 -1.04
C ALA A 301 41.76 -7.11 0.12
N SER A 302 43.00 -7.31 0.55
CA SER A 302 43.69 -6.53 1.58
C SER A 302 44.11 -5.15 1.12
N SER A 303 44.01 -4.19 2.04
CA SER A 303 44.64 -2.87 2.09
C SER A 303 44.00 -1.76 1.25
N ILE A 304 43.42 -0.75 1.93
CA ILE A 304 43.87 0.65 1.95
C ILE A 304 42.87 1.48 2.78
N SER A 305 43.41 2.33 3.65
CA SER A 305 42.71 3.23 4.56
C SER A 305 42.47 4.63 3.97
N ARG A 306 41.36 5.25 4.41
CA ARG A 306 41.01 6.71 4.50
C ARG A 306 39.98 7.30 3.49
N PRO A 307 39.23 8.36 3.91
CA PRO A 307 37.78 8.45 3.71
C PRO A 307 37.29 9.53 2.72
N LEU A 308 36.00 9.44 2.37
CA LEU A 308 35.12 10.52 1.87
C LEU A 308 35.53 11.23 0.57
N ALA A 309 35.65 10.47 -0.53
CA ALA A 309 35.42 10.96 -1.90
C ALA A 309 35.55 9.78 -2.86
N ASP A 310 34.56 8.89 -2.95
CA ASP A 310 34.59 7.83 -3.97
C ASP A 310 33.89 8.30 -5.27
N PRO A 311 34.62 8.61 -6.34
CA PRO A 311 34.04 8.96 -7.65
C PRO A 311 33.19 7.84 -8.26
N ARG A 312 33.22 6.60 -7.73
CA ARG A 312 32.39 5.48 -8.21
C ARG A 312 30.89 5.66 -7.94
N LEU A 313 30.51 6.49 -6.96
CA LEU A 313 29.10 6.88 -6.73
C LEU A 313 28.55 7.84 -7.80
N TRP A 314 29.44 8.56 -8.49
CA TRP A 314 29.10 9.50 -9.56
C TRP A 314 29.12 8.83 -10.95
N LEU A 315 29.77 7.67 -11.06
CA LEU A 315 29.97 6.97 -12.32
C LEU A 315 28.66 6.64 -13.07
N PRO A 316 27.55 6.22 -12.42
CA PRO A 316 26.29 5.98 -13.12
C PRO A 316 25.70 7.28 -13.72
N ILE A 317 25.82 8.39 -12.99
CA ILE A 317 25.30 9.71 -13.41
C ILE A 317 26.17 10.28 -14.55
N VAL A 318 27.49 10.20 -14.43
CA VAL A 318 28.44 10.63 -15.46
C VAL A 318 28.34 9.74 -16.71
N VAL A 319 28.09 8.44 -16.56
CA VAL A 319 27.84 7.52 -17.69
C VAL A 319 26.50 7.80 -18.35
N VAL A 320 25.44 8.14 -17.60
CA VAL A 320 24.15 8.56 -18.16
C VAL A 320 24.26 9.90 -18.89
N ILE A 321 24.94 10.89 -18.29
CA ILE A 321 25.22 12.18 -18.93
C ILE A 321 26.11 11.99 -20.17
N GLY A 322 27.16 11.17 -20.07
CA GLY A 322 28.04 10.80 -21.17
C GLY A 322 27.31 10.08 -22.31
N ALA A 323 26.38 9.17 -21.99
CA ALA A 323 25.51 8.49 -22.94
C ALA A 323 24.50 9.44 -23.60
N ILE A 324 23.93 10.39 -22.85
CA ILE A 324 23.05 11.44 -23.39
C ILE A 324 23.82 12.35 -24.34
N VAL A 325 25.05 12.74 -24.00
CA VAL A 325 25.94 13.56 -24.83
C VAL A 325 26.39 12.81 -26.09
N THR A 326 26.68 11.51 -26.01
CA THR A 326 27.01 10.69 -27.19
C THR A 326 25.78 10.41 -28.08
N LEU A 327 24.60 10.23 -27.50
CA LEU A 327 23.32 10.16 -28.24
C LEU A 327 22.97 11.50 -28.91
N TRP A 328 23.41 12.63 -28.35
CA TRP A 328 23.26 13.99 -28.89
C TRP A 328 24.10 14.25 -30.13
N ARG A 329 25.31 13.67 -30.22
CA ARG A 329 26.24 13.89 -31.35
C ARG A 329 25.78 13.28 -32.68
N GLY A 330 24.75 12.41 -32.68
CA GLY A 330 24.35 11.64 -33.86
C GLY A 330 22.88 11.72 -34.28
N ARG A 331 22.02 12.52 -33.62
CA ARG A 331 20.58 12.60 -33.93
C ARG A 331 20.11 14.05 -34.04
N GLY A 332 19.29 14.34 -35.05
CA GLY A 332 18.87 15.70 -35.45
C GLY A 332 18.31 16.58 -34.33
N SER A 333 18.34 17.90 -34.56
CA SER A 333 18.02 19.01 -33.63
C SER A 333 16.77 18.79 -32.76
N ARG A 334 15.71 18.19 -33.31
CA ARG A 334 14.44 17.93 -32.60
C ARG A 334 14.57 16.93 -31.44
N VAL A 335 15.38 15.88 -31.62
CA VAL A 335 15.59 14.86 -30.57
C VAL A 335 16.38 15.45 -29.41
N GLY A 336 17.41 16.24 -29.73
CA GLY A 336 18.22 16.92 -28.73
C GLY A 336 17.41 17.90 -27.88
N LEU A 337 16.58 18.74 -28.53
CA LEU A 337 15.70 19.67 -27.84
C LEU A 337 14.68 18.95 -26.94
N SER A 338 14.05 17.89 -27.44
CA SER A 338 13.06 17.12 -26.68
C SER A 338 13.65 16.49 -25.41
N ILE A 339 14.86 15.95 -25.51
CA ILE A 339 15.60 15.38 -24.36
C ILE A 339 15.92 16.49 -23.36
N THR A 340 16.49 17.61 -23.81
CA THR A 340 16.84 18.74 -22.93
C THR A 340 15.61 19.29 -22.22
N THR A 341 14.52 19.57 -22.93
CA THR A 341 13.26 20.04 -22.32
C THR A 341 12.73 19.04 -21.30
N SER A 342 12.76 17.74 -21.61
CA SER A 342 12.32 16.70 -20.67
C SER A 342 13.18 16.67 -19.41
N LEU A 343 14.51 16.75 -19.55
CA LEU A 343 15.43 16.79 -18.41
C LEU A 343 15.22 18.03 -17.54
N LEU A 344 14.97 19.19 -18.14
CA LEU A 344 14.67 20.42 -17.41
C LEU A 344 13.35 20.32 -16.62
N LEU A 345 12.30 19.79 -17.25
CA LEU A 345 11.02 19.59 -16.59
C LEU A 345 11.12 18.59 -15.43
N VAL A 346 11.80 17.46 -15.64
CA VAL A 346 12.03 16.46 -14.59
C VAL A 346 12.89 17.03 -13.46
N GLY A 347 13.96 17.75 -13.79
CA GLY A 347 14.84 18.39 -12.78
C GLY A 347 14.12 19.46 -11.95
N ALA A 348 13.33 20.31 -12.60
CA ALA A 348 12.51 21.32 -11.92
C ALA A 348 11.43 20.68 -11.03
N PHE A 349 10.76 19.64 -11.51
CA PHE A 349 9.79 18.88 -10.73
C PHE A 349 10.47 18.22 -9.52
N ALA A 350 11.59 17.52 -9.72
CA ALA A 350 12.34 16.87 -8.65
C ALA A 350 12.80 17.86 -7.57
N SER A 351 13.35 19.01 -7.97
CA SER A 351 13.73 20.09 -7.05
C SER A 351 12.53 20.62 -6.25
N SER A 352 11.38 20.84 -6.91
CA SER A 352 10.15 21.25 -6.24
C SER A 352 9.64 20.20 -5.25
N GLN A 353 9.69 18.90 -5.62
CA GLN A 353 9.25 17.81 -4.74
C GLN A 353 10.20 17.62 -3.56
N ALA A 354 11.50 17.82 -3.76
CA ALA A 354 12.49 17.79 -2.70
C ALA A 354 12.22 18.91 -1.67
N GLY A 355 12.02 20.15 -2.12
CA GLY A 355 11.69 21.27 -1.24
C GLY A 355 10.33 21.13 -0.54
N LEU A 356 9.35 20.49 -1.16
CA LEU A 356 8.09 20.11 -0.50
C LEU A 356 8.34 19.09 0.61
N THR A 357 9.06 18.01 0.30
CA THR A 357 9.38 16.93 1.24
C THR A 357 10.12 17.46 2.47
N ALA A 358 11.14 18.31 2.28
CA ALA A 358 11.88 18.92 3.39
C ALA A 358 10.97 19.72 4.33
N ARG A 359 10.06 20.54 3.79
CA ARG A 359 9.10 21.31 4.60
C ARG A 359 8.06 20.41 5.28
N SER A 360 7.64 19.33 4.62
CA SER A 360 6.69 18.36 5.19
C SER A 360 7.30 17.48 6.29
N LEU A 361 8.62 17.32 6.30
CA LEU A 361 9.37 16.58 7.32
C LEU A 361 9.97 17.48 8.41
N ASP A 362 9.84 18.80 8.31
CA ASP A 362 10.31 19.73 9.35
C ASP A 362 9.66 19.36 10.70
N PRO A 363 10.44 19.06 11.76
CA PRO A 363 9.91 18.72 13.08
C PRO A 363 9.03 19.79 13.71
N LYS A 364 9.11 21.04 13.23
CA LYS A 364 8.24 22.15 13.68
C LYS A 364 6.88 22.13 12.98
N ASN A 365 6.75 21.42 11.87
CA ASN A 365 5.54 21.36 11.05
C ASN A 365 4.61 20.22 11.52
N LEU A 366 4.11 20.30 12.76
CA LEU A 366 3.26 19.26 13.36
C LEU A 366 1.76 19.54 13.21
N ALA A 367 1.38 20.73 12.75
CA ALA A 367 -0.01 21.11 12.63
C ALA A 367 -0.66 20.48 11.39
N ALA A 368 -1.83 19.87 11.56
CA ALA A 368 -2.61 19.37 10.43
C ALA A 368 -3.10 20.51 9.53
N ASP A 369 -2.95 20.35 8.23
CA ASP A 369 -3.43 21.28 7.23
C ASP A 369 -4.97 21.30 7.22
N ARG A 370 -5.53 22.48 7.51
CA ARG A 370 -6.95 22.74 7.80
C ARG A 370 -7.56 21.81 8.87
N GLY A 371 -6.75 21.19 9.72
CA GLY A 371 -7.22 20.19 10.69
C GLY A 371 -7.67 18.86 10.07
N VAL A 372 -7.39 18.63 8.77
CA VAL A 372 -7.86 17.45 8.02
C VAL A 372 -6.69 16.58 7.57
N ILE A 373 -5.62 17.18 7.06
CA ILE A 373 -4.46 16.46 6.51
C ILE A 373 -3.29 16.59 7.47
N ASP A 374 -2.96 15.48 8.12
CA ASP A 374 -1.82 15.34 9.00
C ASP A 374 -0.51 15.40 8.21
N THR A 375 0.46 16.14 8.75
CA THR A 375 1.79 16.27 8.13
C THR A 375 2.60 14.99 8.32
N PRO A 376 3.52 14.66 7.40
CA PRO A 376 4.46 13.57 7.59
C PRO A 376 5.26 13.68 8.90
N ALA A 377 5.73 14.88 9.27
CA ALA A 377 6.42 15.10 10.54
C ALA A 377 5.58 14.71 11.76
N PHE A 378 4.30 15.12 11.82
CA PHE A 378 3.39 14.69 12.88
C PHE A 378 3.18 13.18 12.88
N LEU A 379 2.96 12.57 11.71
CA LEU A 379 2.72 11.13 11.61
C LEU A 379 3.93 10.30 12.05
N ILE A 380 5.16 10.78 11.83
CA ILE A 380 6.39 10.17 12.34
C ILE A 380 6.39 10.23 13.88
N VAL A 381 6.22 11.42 14.46
CA VAL A 381 6.18 11.60 15.92
C VAL A 381 5.10 10.74 16.56
N TYR A 382 3.88 10.77 16.00
CA TYR A 382 2.76 9.96 16.44
C TYR A 382 3.12 8.47 16.41
N THR A 383 3.70 7.98 15.30
CA THR A 383 4.06 6.56 15.16
C THR A 383 5.17 6.15 16.13
N GLU A 384 6.19 6.99 16.32
CA GLU A 384 7.27 6.74 17.28
C GLU A 384 6.77 6.65 18.72
N ASP A 385 5.87 7.54 19.13
CA ASP A 385 5.31 7.52 20.48
C ASP A 385 4.41 6.30 20.68
N ARG A 386 3.58 5.93 19.69
CA ARG A 386 2.82 4.67 19.73
C ARG A 386 3.73 3.46 19.83
N ALA A 387 4.84 3.45 19.11
CA ALA A 387 5.84 2.37 19.21
C ALA A 387 6.45 2.29 20.62
N LYS A 388 6.87 3.43 21.20
CA LYS A 388 7.43 3.47 22.56
C LYS A 388 6.43 3.02 23.62
N ILE A 389 5.17 3.47 23.52
CA ILE A 389 4.09 3.01 24.41
C ILE A 389 3.95 1.49 24.29
N GLY A 390 3.89 0.96 23.07
CA GLY A 390 3.84 -0.48 22.82
C GLY A 390 4.99 -1.23 23.48
N GLN A 391 6.24 -0.82 23.20
CA GLN A 391 7.45 -1.45 23.76
C GLN A 391 7.47 -1.41 25.28
N ALA A 392 7.13 -0.27 25.89
CA ALA A 392 7.14 -0.09 27.33
C ALA A 392 6.04 -0.90 28.03
N MET A 393 4.89 -1.09 27.36
CA MET A 393 3.76 -1.86 27.87
C MET A 393 3.86 -3.37 27.60
N ALA A 394 4.69 -3.81 26.64
CA ALA A 394 4.87 -5.22 26.30
C ALA A 394 5.05 -6.16 27.51
N PRO A 395 5.89 -5.85 28.53
CA PRO A 395 6.04 -6.74 29.70
C PRO A 395 4.83 -6.73 30.66
N CYS A 396 3.84 -5.87 30.45
CA CYS A 396 2.68 -5.71 31.32
C CYS A 396 1.45 -6.49 30.84
N PHE A 397 1.48 -7.02 29.61
CA PHE A 397 0.40 -7.84 29.06
C PHE A 397 0.55 -9.32 29.39
N ARG A 398 -0.59 -9.97 29.61
CA ARG A 398 -0.76 -11.42 29.53
C ARG A 398 -1.17 -11.80 28.11
N ASP A 399 -0.96 -13.07 27.75
CA ASP A 399 -1.25 -13.57 26.40
C ASP A 399 -2.75 -13.52 26.03
N ASP A 400 -3.63 -13.52 27.02
CA ASP A 400 -5.09 -13.46 26.88
C ASP A 400 -5.66 -12.03 26.94
N ASP A 401 -4.82 -11.02 27.17
CA ASP A 401 -5.27 -9.63 27.30
C ASP A 401 -5.82 -9.10 25.98
N TYR A 402 -6.99 -8.45 26.06
CA TYR A 402 -7.64 -7.86 24.91
C TYR A 402 -7.74 -6.34 25.01
N SER A 403 -7.33 -5.65 23.95
CA SER A 403 -7.18 -4.19 23.95
C SER A 403 -8.04 -3.51 22.88
N ILE A 404 -8.66 -2.38 23.26
CA ILE A 404 -9.25 -1.43 22.31
C ILE A 404 -8.24 -0.31 22.06
N VAL A 405 -7.81 -0.11 20.82
CA VAL A 405 -6.83 0.92 20.46
C VAL A 405 -7.41 1.99 19.54
N GLY A 406 -6.76 3.15 19.52
CA GLY A 406 -7.02 4.18 18.50
C GLY A 406 -6.69 3.65 17.10
N GLY A 407 -5.43 3.28 16.85
CA GLY A 407 -4.99 2.70 15.58
C GLY A 407 -4.30 1.34 15.77
N ALA A 408 -4.66 0.36 14.94
CA ALA A 408 -4.15 -1.03 14.99
C ALA A 408 -2.71 -1.21 14.45
N GLY A 409 -1.88 -0.16 14.50
CA GLY A 409 -0.53 -0.14 13.90
C GLY A 409 0.58 -0.37 14.93
N ALA A 410 1.40 0.66 15.14
CA ALA A 410 2.63 0.57 15.92
C ALA A 410 2.43 0.12 17.38
N GLN A 411 1.45 0.68 18.10
CA GLN A 411 1.25 0.37 19.52
C GLN A 411 0.95 -1.13 19.76
N PRO A 412 -0.05 -1.74 19.09
CA PRO A 412 -0.25 -3.19 19.20
C PRO A 412 0.93 -4.02 18.73
N TYR A 413 1.55 -3.66 17.61
CA TYR A 413 2.65 -4.43 17.03
C TYR A 413 3.83 -4.53 18.00
N PHE A 414 4.29 -3.40 18.54
CA PHE A 414 5.41 -3.37 19.47
C PHE A 414 5.07 -3.86 20.87
N GLY A 415 3.79 -3.75 21.27
CA GLY A 415 3.31 -4.29 22.53
C GLY A 415 2.90 -5.75 22.50
N ARG A 416 2.94 -6.40 21.32
CA ARG A 416 2.40 -7.75 21.09
C ARG A 416 0.97 -7.92 21.59
N MET A 417 0.17 -6.86 21.47
CA MET A 417 -1.18 -6.79 22.03
C MET A 417 -2.19 -7.45 21.07
N GLN A 418 -3.06 -8.32 21.59
CA GLN A 418 -4.29 -8.65 20.89
C GLN A 418 -5.24 -7.46 20.97
N SER A 419 -5.71 -6.96 19.82
CA SER A 419 -6.49 -5.72 19.82
C SER A 419 -7.41 -5.55 18.62
N ILE A 420 -8.39 -4.65 18.78
CA ILE A 420 -9.11 -4.02 17.68
C ILE A 420 -8.96 -2.50 17.70
N ASP A 421 -9.06 -1.88 16.53
CA ASP A 421 -9.14 -0.42 16.44
C ASP A 421 -10.59 0.08 16.47
N VAL A 422 -10.76 1.27 17.02
CA VAL A 422 -12.05 1.97 17.05
C VAL A 422 -12.54 2.43 15.67
N PHE A 423 -11.69 2.42 14.63
CA PHE A 423 -12.08 2.84 13.28
C PHE A 423 -12.64 1.70 12.43
N GLY A 424 -12.48 0.45 12.87
CA GLY A 424 -13.02 -0.75 12.21
C GLY A 424 -12.13 -1.37 11.14
N LEU A 425 -10.84 -1.05 11.09
CA LEU A 425 -9.91 -1.66 10.11
C LEU A 425 -9.80 -3.17 10.33
N VAL A 426 -9.76 -3.60 11.59
CA VAL A 426 -9.67 -5.03 11.98
C VAL A 426 -10.95 -5.56 12.64
N SER A 427 -12.07 -4.85 12.52
CA SER A 427 -13.35 -5.21 13.16
C SER A 427 -14.50 -5.13 12.14
N ASP A 428 -15.07 -6.29 11.81
CA ASP A 428 -16.24 -6.38 10.91
C ASP A 428 -17.47 -5.70 11.54
N LYS A 429 -17.69 -5.88 12.85
CA LYS A 429 -18.81 -5.24 13.56
C LYS A 429 -18.76 -3.73 13.41
N ILE A 430 -17.60 -3.10 13.61
CA ILE A 430 -17.45 -1.64 13.48
C ILE A 430 -17.55 -1.24 12.01
N ALA A 431 -16.86 -1.93 11.10
CA ALA A 431 -16.88 -1.63 9.67
C ALA A 431 -18.29 -1.63 9.08
N HIS A 432 -19.18 -2.49 9.56
CA HIS A 432 -20.52 -2.69 9.00
C HIS A 432 -21.65 -2.04 9.81
N ARG A 433 -21.54 -1.96 11.14
CA ARG A 433 -22.62 -1.44 12.01
C ARG A 433 -22.43 0.02 12.41
N ALA A 434 -21.20 0.52 12.47
CA ALA A 434 -20.98 1.91 12.86
C ALA A 434 -21.41 2.86 11.72
N PRO A 435 -22.19 3.92 12.02
CA PRO A 435 -22.48 4.97 11.07
C PRO A 435 -21.23 5.80 10.80
N ARG A 436 -21.26 6.56 9.71
CA ARG A 436 -20.24 7.56 9.44
C ARG A 436 -20.53 8.79 10.30
N SER A 437 -19.77 8.95 11.38
CA SER A 437 -20.02 9.94 12.43
C SER A 437 -19.06 11.14 12.41
N ARG A 438 -18.06 11.14 11.51
CA ARG A 438 -17.10 12.24 11.39
C ARG A 438 -16.75 12.53 9.93
N PRO A 439 -16.65 13.80 9.53
CA PRO A 439 -16.24 14.18 8.17
C PRO A 439 -14.71 14.22 8.05
N ARG A 440 -14.01 13.17 8.50
CA ARG A 440 -12.54 13.05 8.38
C ARG A 440 -12.20 11.86 7.49
N ALA A 441 -11.49 12.13 6.40
CA ALA A 441 -11.02 11.09 5.48
C ALA A 441 -10.27 9.98 6.23
N GLY A 442 -10.56 8.72 5.91
CA GLY A 442 -9.98 7.56 6.59
C GLY A 442 -10.47 7.29 8.01
N HIS A 443 -11.16 8.23 8.66
CA HIS A 443 -11.65 8.13 10.03
C HIS A 443 -13.13 8.53 10.14
N THR A 444 -13.93 8.16 9.14
CA THR A 444 -15.34 8.57 9.09
C THR A 444 -16.22 7.78 10.05
N LYS A 445 -15.78 6.61 10.48
CA LYS A 445 -16.45 5.75 11.45
C LYS A 445 -15.73 5.74 12.78
N TRP A 446 -16.49 5.49 13.84
CA TRP A 446 -15.99 5.31 15.19
C TRP A 446 -16.90 4.31 15.92
N GLY A 447 -16.32 3.24 16.46
CA GLY A 447 -17.05 2.27 17.27
C GLY A 447 -17.59 2.93 18.54
N SER A 448 -18.89 2.84 18.78
CA SER A 448 -19.49 3.35 20.03
C SER A 448 -19.04 2.53 21.22
N GLU A 449 -19.05 3.11 22.41
CA GLU A 449 -18.62 2.44 23.64
C GLU A 449 -19.41 1.13 23.90
N PRO A 450 -20.74 1.06 23.70
CA PRO A 450 -21.47 -0.21 23.81
C PRO A 450 -21.00 -1.27 22.81
N LEU A 451 -20.71 -0.87 21.56
CA LEU A 451 -20.24 -1.79 20.52
C LEU A 451 -18.82 -2.30 20.83
N LEU A 452 -17.96 -1.43 21.36
CA LEU A 452 -16.61 -1.80 21.79
C LEU A 452 -16.63 -2.72 23.01
N ALA A 453 -17.59 -2.54 23.91
CA ALA A 453 -17.77 -3.40 25.08
C ALA A 453 -18.23 -4.83 24.73
N GLU A 454 -18.77 -5.08 23.54
CA GLU A 454 -19.07 -6.45 23.06
C GLU A 454 -17.81 -7.32 22.90
N TYR A 455 -16.63 -6.71 22.88
CA TYR A 455 -15.35 -7.42 22.78
C TYR A 455 -14.74 -7.76 24.14
N ASP A 456 -15.39 -7.38 25.24
CA ASP A 456 -14.94 -7.64 26.61
C ASP A 456 -13.45 -7.29 26.86
N PRO A 457 -13.04 -6.02 26.67
CA PRO A 457 -11.62 -5.66 26.70
C PRO A 457 -11.08 -5.53 28.13
N ASP A 458 -9.81 -5.87 28.31
CA ASP A 458 -9.05 -5.55 29.54
C ASP A 458 -8.54 -4.12 29.53
N PHE A 459 -8.25 -3.57 28.34
CA PHE A 459 -7.64 -2.26 28.18
C PHE A 459 -8.35 -1.42 27.11
N VAL A 460 -8.55 -0.13 27.41
CA VAL A 460 -9.08 0.84 26.46
C VAL A 460 -8.06 1.96 26.27
N PHE A 461 -7.17 1.75 25.30
CA PHE A 461 -6.16 2.70 24.84
C PHE A 461 -6.68 3.71 23.82
N SER A 462 -7.90 3.56 23.32
CA SER A 462 -8.56 4.58 22.49
C SER A 462 -9.07 5.77 23.30
N CYS A 463 -9.29 5.58 24.60
CA CYS A 463 -9.60 6.62 25.56
C CYS A 463 -8.36 6.92 26.39
N TYR A 464 -7.59 7.95 26.00
CA TYR A 464 -6.31 8.26 26.63
C TYR A 464 -5.97 9.74 26.63
N ARG A 465 -4.95 10.10 27.43
CA ARG A 465 -4.22 11.37 27.33
C ARG A 465 -2.72 11.14 27.50
N ILE A 466 -1.92 11.85 26.70
CA ILE A 466 -0.48 12.00 26.92
C ILE A 466 -0.26 13.35 27.60
N HIS A 467 0.57 13.39 28.64
CA HIS A 467 0.75 14.59 29.46
C HIS A 467 2.11 14.62 30.15
N ARG A 468 2.44 15.75 30.79
CA ARG A 468 3.80 16.07 31.27
C ARG A 468 4.04 15.79 32.75
N THR A 469 3.00 15.52 33.53
CA THR A 469 3.09 15.40 34.98
C THR A 469 2.60 14.02 35.43
N PRO A 470 2.97 13.54 36.62
CA PRO A 470 2.43 12.28 37.13
C PRO A 470 0.94 12.36 37.50
N ALA A 471 0.36 13.58 37.54
CA ALA A 471 -1.03 13.78 37.91
C ALA A 471 -1.97 13.12 36.90
N GLN A 472 -2.86 12.26 37.40
CA GLN A 472 -3.83 11.54 36.58
C GLN A 472 -4.91 12.50 36.05
N PRO A 473 -4.96 12.78 34.73
CA PRO A 473 -5.98 13.65 34.15
C PRO A 473 -7.32 12.92 34.06
N GLN A 474 -8.41 13.71 34.03
CA GLN A 474 -9.72 13.18 33.65
C GLN A 474 -9.74 12.88 32.15
N LEU A 475 -10.26 11.70 31.79
CA LEU A 475 -10.45 11.29 30.41
C LEU A 475 -11.91 11.52 29.99
N PRO A 476 -12.19 12.38 28.99
CA PRO A 476 -13.57 12.73 28.60
C PRO A 476 -14.47 11.55 28.21
N CYS A 477 -13.86 10.48 27.68
CA CYS A 477 -14.54 9.27 27.23
C CYS A 477 -14.69 8.19 28.32
N ALA A 478 -14.24 8.43 29.56
CA ALA A 478 -14.15 7.37 30.57
C ALA A 478 -15.46 7.02 31.26
N SER A 479 -16.45 7.93 31.27
CA SER A 479 -17.65 7.79 32.10
C SER A 479 -18.43 6.48 31.85
N PHE A 480 -18.51 6.00 30.62
CA PHE A 480 -19.11 4.69 30.29
C PHE A 480 -18.31 3.52 30.90
N TRP A 481 -16.99 3.53 30.72
CA TRP A 481 -16.09 2.46 31.15
C TRP A 481 -15.93 2.41 32.67
N LEU A 482 -15.87 3.56 33.34
CA LEU A 482 -15.81 3.64 34.81
C LEU A 482 -17.03 2.99 35.46
N ARG A 483 -18.24 3.19 34.90
CA ARG A 483 -19.46 2.49 35.34
C ARG A 483 -19.42 0.99 35.11
N ARG A 484 -18.50 0.52 34.26
CA ARG A 484 -18.35 -0.87 33.83
C ARG A 484 -17.16 -1.57 34.49
N GLY A 485 -16.64 -1.01 35.57
CA GLY A 485 -15.55 -1.63 36.33
C GLY A 485 -14.14 -1.26 35.86
N PHE A 486 -13.97 -0.24 35.03
CA PHE A 486 -12.64 0.24 34.64
C PHE A 486 -12.12 1.29 35.63
N GLU A 487 -10.81 1.46 35.66
CA GLU A 487 -10.11 2.55 36.34
C GLU A 487 -9.18 3.27 35.38
N HIS A 488 -8.84 4.54 35.66
CA HIS A 488 -7.72 5.12 34.92
C HIS A 488 -6.40 4.67 35.50
N VAL A 489 -5.48 4.36 34.60
CA VAL A 489 -4.13 3.93 34.89
C VAL A 489 -3.19 4.92 34.23
N THR A 490 -2.20 5.40 34.99
CA THR A 490 -1.13 6.26 34.47
C THR A 490 0.17 5.48 34.47
N VAL A 491 0.88 5.51 33.35
CA VAL A 491 2.24 4.95 33.21
C VAL A 491 3.20 6.04 32.75
N LYS A 492 4.48 5.88 33.09
CA LYS A 492 5.56 6.73 32.56
C LYS A 492 6.28 6.00 31.43
N VAL A 493 6.22 6.56 30.22
CA VAL A 493 6.90 6.08 29.01
C VAL A 493 7.97 7.09 28.60
N ALA A 494 9.22 6.75 28.87
CA ALA A 494 10.35 7.65 28.62
C ALA A 494 10.54 7.94 27.12
N GLY A 495 10.94 9.17 26.80
CA GLY A 495 11.32 9.59 25.46
C GLY A 495 10.17 9.84 24.48
N MET A 496 8.91 9.86 24.94
CA MET A 496 7.78 10.33 24.12
C MET A 496 7.93 11.81 23.74
N LYS A 497 7.49 12.17 22.54
CA LYS A 497 7.72 13.47 21.90
C LYS A 497 6.45 14.33 21.75
N GLU A 498 5.26 13.73 21.80
CA GLU A 498 3.99 14.42 21.47
C GLU A 498 3.60 15.44 22.55
N GLN A 499 3.29 15.00 23.77
CA GLN A 499 2.76 15.87 24.84
C GLN A 499 3.33 15.59 26.24
N GLY A 500 4.43 14.84 26.33
CA GLY A 500 5.09 14.49 27.59
C GLY A 500 5.33 12.98 27.70
N GLU A 501 5.79 12.54 28.86
CA GLU A 501 6.18 11.14 29.11
C GLU A 501 5.14 10.35 29.90
N TYR A 502 4.03 10.96 30.31
CA TYR A 502 2.99 10.26 31.06
C TYR A 502 1.82 9.91 30.14
N TYR A 503 1.35 8.68 30.24
CA TYR A 503 0.27 8.15 29.43
C TYR A 503 -0.82 7.61 30.36
N THR A 504 -2.01 8.21 30.29
CA THR A 504 -3.17 7.78 31.06
C THR A 504 -4.20 7.16 30.13
N PHE A 505 -4.64 5.95 30.45
CA PHE A 505 -5.62 5.16 29.71
C PHE A 505 -6.54 4.43 30.70
N LEU A 506 -7.44 3.57 30.22
CA LEU A 506 -8.34 2.79 31.08
C LEU A 506 -7.97 1.31 31.08
N ALA A 507 -8.01 0.69 32.26
CA ALA A 507 -7.86 -0.75 32.44
C ALA A 507 -9.01 -1.31 33.27
N SER A 508 -9.40 -2.55 33.01
CA SER A 508 -10.37 -3.29 33.83
C SER A 508 -9.81 -3.51 35.23
N LYS A 509 -10.61 -3.28 36.26
CA LYS A 509 -10.23 -3.57 37.65
C LYS A 509 -10.02 -5.07 37.88
N ASP A 510 -10.77 -5.90 37.16
CA ASP A 510 -10.71 -7.36 37.27
C ASP A 510 -9.40 -7.93 36.73
N ARG A 511 -8.76 -7.20 35.81
CA ARG A 511 -7.45 -7.59 35.24
C ARG A 511 -6.32 -7.51 36.26
N ALA A 512 -6.48 -6.78 37.37
CA ALA A 512 -5.44 -6.52 38.37
C ALA A 512 -4.12 -6.07 37.73
N PHE A 513 -4.12 -4.89 37.11
CA PHE A 513 -3.02 -4.41 36.29
C PHE A 513 -1.74 -4.13 37.10
N GLU A 514 -0.76 -5.01 36.96
CA GLU A 514 0.59 -4.86 37.51
C GLU A 514 1.58 -4.56 36.38
N CYS A 515 2.26 -3.42 36.49
CA CYS A 515 3.17 -2.95 35.45
C CYS A 515 4.30 -2.13 36.08
N PRO A 516 5.58 -2.43 35.81
CA PRO A 516 6.71 -1.74 36.42
C PRO A 516 6.74 -0.23 36.17
N ILE A 517 6.14 0.21 35.07
CA ILE A 517 6.08 1.62 34.66
C ILE A 517 4.83 2.35 35.16
N ARG A 518 3.95 1.67 35.92
CA ARG A 518 2.76 2.28 36.54
C ARG A 518 3.18 3.31 37.58
N VAL A 519 2.61 4.50 37.47
CA VAL A 519 2.74 5.56 38.47
C VAL A 519 1.78 5.23 39.62
N ARG A 520 2.30 5.19 40.85
CA ARG A 520 1.52 4.92 42.06
C ARG A 520 0.84 6.17 42.57
#